data_AF-A0A832MTX7-F1
#
_entry.id   AF-A0A832MTX7-F1
#
_cell.length_a   1.000
_cell.length_b   1.000
_cell.length_c   1.000
_cell.angle_alpha   90.00
_cell.angle_beta   90.00
_cell.angle_gamma   90.00
#
_symmetry.space_group_name_H-M   'P 1'
#
loop_
_entity.id
_entity.type
_entity.pdbx_description
1 polymer ?
#
loop_
_entity_poly.entity_id
_entity_poly.type
_entity_poly.pdbx_seq_one_letter_code
_entity_poly.pdbx_strand_id
1 'polypeptide(L)'
;MGGEGSMQHMINTLRNNKSMLRRKSMFKKERTFLNTRKEYYNAAKGKVDLKKATKEELLQLRKKILKRRKVENIRAWAIVLAILVPAIILGVDLLNKEEKIETNETVNEEYLIDNLNEYTYLIEEGDKWIAKKNWNNAIYRYEQAVKLFPEELEANYRLALAYSYSCKYTHKNCEIGNALAGKLLKFFPENQDVLELQKIFEK
;
A
#
# COMPACT_ATOMS: atom_id res chain seq x y z
N MET A 1 -14.74 -30.59 34.05
CA MET A 1 -15.89 -30.56 33.13
C MET A 1 -17.07 -29.94 33.86
N GLY A 2 -17.27 -28.63 33.75
CA GLY A 2 -18.31 -27.91 34.47
C GLY A 2 -18.60 -26.61 33.74
N GLY A 3 -19.49 -26.67 32.75
CA GLY A 3 -19.81 -25.51 31.91
C GLY A 3 -20.66 -25.84 30.68
N GLU A 4 -20.70 -27.10 30.23
CA GLU A 4 -21.50 -27.49 29.06
C GLU A 4 -23.01 -27.34 29.30
N GLY A 5 -23.50 -27.60 30.51
CA GLY A 5 -24.92 -27.48 30.84
C GLY A 5 -25.44 -26.04 30.82
N SER A 6 -24.66 -25.08 31.31
CA SER A 6 -25.06 -23.66 31.34
C SER A 6 -25.00 -23.02 29.96
N MET A 7 -24.00 -23.37 29.15
CA MET A 7 -23.92 -22.93 27.74
C MET A 7 -25.06 -23.51 26.90
N GLN A 8 -25.38 -24.81 27.08
CA GLN A 8 -26.48 -25.45 26.35
C GLN A 8 -27.84 -24.84 26.72
N HIS A 9 -28.05 -24.52 28.00
CA HIS A 9 -29.28 -23.86 28.43
C HIS A 9 -29.40 -22.46 27.82
N MET A 10 -28.30 -21.70 27.77
CA MET A 10 -28.26 -20.36 27.18
C MET A 10 -28.52 -20.39 25.66
N ILE A 11 -27.95 -21.36 24.95
CA ILE A 11 -28.19 -21.59 23.52
C ILE A 11 -29.67 -21.92 23.27
N ASN A 12 -30.26 -22.79 24.08
CA ASN A 12 -31.67 -23.17 23.96
C ASN A 12 -32.61 -21.98 24.22
N THR A 13 -32.32 -21.17 25.23
CA THR A 13 -33.08 -19.96 25.54
C THR A 13 -32.98 -18.93 24.42
N LEU A 14 -31.79 -18.70 23.87
CA LEU A 14 -31.59 -17.82 22.71
C LEU A 14 -32.33 -18.33 21.47
N ARG A 15 -32.35 -19.65 21.25
CA ARG A 15 -33.02 -20.28 20.10
C ARG A 15 -34.54 -20.20 20.23
N ASN A 16 -35.09 -20.41 21.42
CA ASN A 16 -36.52 -20.22 21.72
C ASN A 16 -36.94 -18.75 21.62
N ASN A 17 -36.12 -17.82 22.10
CA ASN A 17 -36.38 -16.39 21.93
C ASN A 17 -36.36 -16.00 20.45
N LYS A 18 -35.41 -16.55 19.66
CA LYS A 18 -35.31 -16.32 18.22
C LYS A 18 -36.45 -16.96 17.42
N SER A 19 -37.07 -18.05 17.89
CA SER A 19 -38.25 -18.64 17.25
C SER A 19 -39.53 -17.86 17.53
N MET A 20 -39.60 -17.16 18.66
CA MET A 20 -40.72 -16.27 18.99
C MET A 20 -40.65 -14.93 18.24
N LEU A 21 -39.46 -14.52 17.79
CA LEU A 21 -39.31 -13.41 16.86
C LEU A 21 -39.84 -13.85 15.48
N ARG A 22 -41.02 -13.34 15.09
CA ARG A 22 -41.58 -13.49 13.73
C ARG A 22 -40.48 -13.21 12.70
N ARG A 23 -40.03 -14.24 11.98
CA ARG A 23 -39.07 -14.09 10.87
C ARG A 23 -39.71 -13.23 9.78
N LYS A 24 -39.47 -11.92 9.84
CA LYS A 24 -39.72 -10.99 8.74
C LYS A 24 -38.70 -11.26 7.64
N SER A 25 -38.97 -12.26 6.81
CA SER A 25 -38.29 -12.35 5.52
C SER A 25 -38.58 -11.07 4.76
N MET A 26 -37.54 -10.30 4.41
CA MET A 26 -37.69 -9.07 3.61
C MET A 26 -38.27 -9.34 2.21
N PHE A 27 -38.42 -10.61 1.81
CA PHE A 27 -38.81 -11.02 0.47
C PHE A 27 -40.04 -11.93 0.39
N LYS A 28 -40.57 -12.43 1.52
CA LYS A 28 -41.93 -12.98 1.54
C LYS A 28 -42.90 -11.86 1.86
N LYS A 29 -43.47 -11.29 0.80
CA LYS A 29 -44.64 -10.41 0.84
C LYS A 29 -45.76 -11.18 1.54
N GLU A 30 -45.84 -11.03 2.86
CA GLU A 30 -46.95 -11.58 3.59
C GLU A 30 -48.23 -11.05 2.93
N ARG A 31 -49.10 -11.97 2.53
CA ARG A 31 -50.41 -11.67 1.96
C ARG A 31 -51.35 -11.09 3.05
N THR A 32 -50.90 -10.14 3.88
CA THR A 32 -51.43 -9.98 5.26
C THR A 32 -52.16 -8.69 5.60
N PHE A 33 -52.39 -7.77 4.66
CA PHE A 33 -53.42 -6.77 4.93
C PHE A 33 -54.79 -7.24 4.44
N LEU A 34 -54.93 -7.54 3.16
CA LEU A 34 -56.25 -7.82 2.57
C LEU A 34 -56.84 -9.18 2.97
N ASN A 35 -56.03 -10.24 3.09
CA ASN A 35 -56.55 -11.56 3.47
C ASN A 35 -56.79 -11.69 4.97
N THR A 36 -55.87 -11.24 5.83
CA THR A 36 -56.07 -11.19 7.28
C THR A 36 -57.32 -10.38 7.62
N ARG A 37 -57.49 -9.22 6.96
CA ARG A 37 -58.67 -8.38 7.10
C ARG A 37 -59.94 -9.15 6.69
N LYS A 38 -59.93 -9.84 5.54
CA LYS A 38 -61.06 -10.66 5.06
C LYS A 38 -61.44 -11.77 6.05
N GLU A 39 -60.46 -12.43 6.66
CA GLU A 39 -60.68 -13.47 7.68
C GLU A 39 -61.33 -12.91 8.95
N TYR A 40 -60.84 -11.76 9.45
CA TYR A 40 -61.46 -11.03 10.57
C TYR A 40 -62.90 -10.59 10.26
N TYR A 41 -63.19 -10.15 9.03
CA TYR A 41 -64.55 -9.74 8.65
C TYR A 41 -65.52 -10.92 8.51
N ASN A 42 -65.07 -12.06 7.98
CA ASN A 42 -65.88 -13.27 7.91
C ASN A 42 -66.23 -13.80 9.31
N ALA A 43 -65.30 -13.67 10.27
CA ALA A 43 -65.53 -14.02 11.67
C ALA A 43 -66.54 -13.08 12.37
N ALA A 44 -66.64 -11.82 11.94
CA ALA A 44 -67.51 -10.79 12.56
C ALA A 44 -68.97 -10.78 12.06
N LYS A 45 -69.37 -11.68 11.14
CA LYS A 45 -70.73 -11.80 10.54
C LYS A 45 -71.35 -10.52 9.93
N GLY A 46 -70.62 -9.40 9.84
CA GLY A 46 -71.09 -8.16 9.22
C GLY A 46 -70.89 -8.15 7.70
N LYS A 47 -71.96 -7.94 6.93
CA LYS A 47 -71.83 -7.64 5.49
C LYS A 47 -71.24 -6.24 5.33
N VAL A 48 -70.01 -6.16 4.85
CA VAL A 48 -69.37 -4.87 4.52
C VAL A 48 -69.80 -4.49 3.11
N ASP A 49 -70.62 -3.45 2.99
CA ASP A 49 -70.94 -2.84 1.71
C ASP A 49 -69.75 -1.98 1.27
N LEU A 50 -68.79 -2.61 0.60
CA LEU A 50 -67.63 -1.91 0.05
C LEU A 50 -68.10 -1.12 -1.17
N LYS A 51 -68.30 0.18 -0.99
CA LYS A 51 -68.57 1.11 -2.10
C LYS A 51 -67.42 0.96 -3.11
N LYS A 52 -67.72 0.33 -4.25
CA LYS A 52 -66.74 0.06 -5.30
C LYS A 52 -66.29 1.41 -5.84
N ALA A 53 -65.02 1.75 -5.61
CA ALA A 53 -64.49 3.06 -5.97
C ALA A 53 -64.83 3.41 -7.41
N THR A 54 -65.30 4.63 -7.63
CA THR A 54 -65.68 5.09 -8.97
C THR A 54 -64.46 5.15 -9.89
N LYS A 55 -64.67 5.10 -11.21
CA LYS A 55 -63.55 5.14 -12.19
C LYS A 55 -62.67 6.38 -11.96
N GLU A 56 -63.26 7.49 -11.53
CA GLU A 56 -62.55 8.74 -11.22
C GLU A 56 -61.71 8.64 -9.94
N GLU A 57 -62.24 8.05 -8.87
CA GLU A 57 -61.50 7.78 -7.62
C GLU A 57 -60.30 6.86 -7.86
N LEU A 58 -60.46 5.83 -8.71
CA LEU A 58 -59.37 4.95 -9.12
C LEU A 58 -58.28 5.69 -9.90
N LEU A 59 -58.67 6.65 -10.74
CA LEU A 59 -57.75 7.47 -11.53
C LEU A 59 -56.95 8.43 -10.63
N GLN A 60 -57.61 9.05 -9.63
CA GLN A 60 -56.96 9.87 -8.62
C GLN A 60 -55.99 9.04 -7.75
N LEU A 61 -56.36 7.81 -7.38
CA LEU A 61 -55.49 6.89 -6.64
C LEU A 61 -54.25 6.53 -7.46
N ARG A 62 -54.41 6.20 -8.75
CA ARG A 62 -53.29 5.92 -9.66
C ARG A 62 -52.33 7.11 -9.74
N LYS A 63 -52.85 8.34 -9.91
CA LYS A 63 -52.01 9.56 -9.93
C LYS A 63 -51.24 9.75 -8.61
N LYS A 64 -51.87 9.52 -7.46
CA LYS A 64 -51.22 9.61 -6.13
C LYS A 64 -50.11 8.57 -5.97
N ILE A 65 -50.35 7.31 -6.38
CA ILE A 65 -49.36 6.22 -6.31
C ILE A 65 -48.17 6.52 -7.22
N LEU A 66 -48.41 6.98 -8.45
CA LEU A 66 -47.33 7.33 -9.39
C LEU A 66 -46.46 8.45 -8.85
N LYS A 67 -47.06 9.51 -8.27
CA LYS A 67 -46.31 10.62 -7.65
C LYS A 67 -45.48 10.14 -6.46
N ARG A 68 -46.04 9.29 -5.60
CA ARG A 68 -45.35 8.73 -4.43
C ARG A 68 -44.19 7.80 -4.84
N ARG A 69 -44.41 6.93 -5.83
CA ARG A 69 -43.37 6.03 -6.38
C ARG A 69 -42.22 6.78 -7.02
N LYS A 70 -42.47 7.90 -7.72
CA LYS A 70 -41.38 8.75 -8.27
C LYS A 70 -40.46 9.26 -7.16
N VAL A 71 -41.02 9.78 -6.07
CA VAL A 71 -40.25 10.29 -4.93
C VAL A 71 -39.48 9.17 -4.23
N GLU A 72 -40.11 8.01 -4.01
CA GLU A 72 -39.46 6.83 -3.42
C GLU A 72 -38.31 6.33 -4.29
N ASN A 73 -38.50 6.25 -5.62
CA ASN A 73 -37.45 5.84 -6.54
C ASN A 73 -36.29 6.83 -6.57
N ILE A 74 -36.55 8.14 -6.55
CA ILE A 74 -35.48 9.17 -6.50
C ILE A 74 -34.65 9.01 -5.22
N ARG A 75 -35.28 8.78 -4.07
CA ARG A 75 -34.58 8.52 -2.80
C ARG A 75 -33.76 7.23 -2.86
N ALA A 76 -34.31 6.16 -3.42
CA ALA A 76 -33.60 4.90 -3.58
C ALA A 76 -32.36 5.07 -4.49
N TRP A 77 -32.49 5.76 -5.62
CA TRP A 77 -31.37 6.05 -6.52
C TRP A 77 -30.31 6.94 -5.88
N ALA A 78 -30.70 7.92 -5.06
CA ALA A 78 -29.76 8.75 -4.32
C ALA A 78 -28.90 7.92 -3.35
N ILE A 79 -29.50 6.94 -2.65
CA ILE A 79 -28.76 6.04 -1.74
C ILE A 79 -27.80 5.14 -2.54
N VAL A 80 -28.25 4.60 -3.67
CA VAL A 80 -27.40 3.76 -4.53
C VAL A 80 -26.20 4.57 -5.03
N LEU A 81 -26.42 5.77 -5.57
CA LEU A 81 -25.33 6.62 -6.06
C LEU A 81 -24.37 7.02 -4.94
N ALA A 82 -24.88 7.29 -3.73
CA ALA A 82 -24.05 7.63 -2.58
C ALA A 82 -23.09 6.51 -2.17
N ILE A 83 -23.38 5.25 -2.51
CA ILE A 83 -22.49 4.10 -2.26
C ILE A 83 -21.59 3.84 -3.47
N LEU A 84 -22.16 3.92 -4.67
CA LEU A 84 -21.51 3.51 -5.90
C LEU A 84 -20.37 4.47 -6.30
N VAL A 85 -20.57 5.79 -6.13
CA VAL A 85 -19.56 6.80 -6.43
C VAL A 85 -18.29 6.63 -5.58
N PRO A 86 -18.34 6.58 -4.23
CA PRO A 86 -17.14 6.34 -3.44
C PRO A 86 -16.51 4.96 -3.69
N ALA A 87 -17.31 3.93 -4.00
CA ALA A 87 -16.76 2.63 -4.37
C ALA A 87 -15.94 2.68 -5.67
N ILE A 88 -16.38 3.45 -6.67
CA ILE A 88 -15.63 3.66 -7.92
C ILE A 88 -14.34 4.45 -7.63
N ILE A 89 -14.42 5.53 -6.84
CA ILE A 89 -13.24 6.35 -6.50
C ILE A 89 -12.19 5.49 -5.79
N LEU A 90 -12.59 4.74 -4.76
CA LEU A 90 -11.69 3.83 -4.05
C LEU A 90 -11.12 2.74 -4.97
N GLY A 91 -11.93 2.19 -5.88
CA GLY A 91 -11.47 1.21 -6.85
C GLY A 91 -10.40 1.76 -7.78
N VAL A 92 -10.57 2.99 -8.29
CA VAL A 92 -9.58 3.67 -9.14
C VAL A 92 -8.30 3.98 -8.37
N ASP A 93 -8.41 4.45 -7.13
CA ASP A 93 -7.22 4.74 -6.29
C ASP A 93 -6.41 3.48 -5.97
N LEU A 94 -7.07 2.33 -5.77
CA LEU A 94 -6.39 1.06 -5.55
C LEU A 94 -5.64 0.57 -6.80
N LEU A 95 -6.27 0.65 -7.98
CA LEU A 95 -5.64 0.28 -9.25
C LEU A 95 -4.44 1.19 -9.58
N ASN A 96 -4.58 2.51 -9.38
CA ASN A 96 -3.50 3.46 -9.60
C ASN A 96 -2.32 3.26 -8.64
N LYS A 97 -2.53 2.62 -7.48
CA LYS A 97 -1.48 2.39 -6.49
C LYS A 97 -0.56 1.24 -6.92
N GLU A 98 -1.11 0.16 -7.48
CA GLU A 98 -0.33 -0.97 -7.99
C GLU A 98 0.60 -0.54 -9.14
N GLU A 99 0.07 0.19 -10.12
CA GLU A 99 0.86 0.71 -11.26
C GLU A 99 2.00 1.63 -10.79
N LYS A 100 1.73 2.54 -9.83
CA LYS A 100 2.77 3.42 -9.27
C LYS A 100 3.87 2.66 -8.53
N ILE A 101 3.53 1.58 -7.83
CA ILE A 101 4.52 0.78 -7.10
C ILE A 101 5.46 0.10 -8.10
N GLU A 102 4.92 -0.57 -9.12
CA GLU A 102 5.73 -1.22 -10.16
C GLU A 102 6.62 -0.22 -10.90
N THR A 103 6.09 0.94 -11.33
CA THR A 103 6.90 1.94 -12.03
C THR A 103 8.05 2.50 -11.18
N ASN A 104 7.85 2.65 -9.87
CA ASN A 104 8.89 3.16 -8.98
C ASN A 104 9.96 2.09 -8.74
N GLU A 105 9.58 0.82 -8.60
CA GLU A 105 10.52 -0.29 -8.47
C GLU A 105 11.38 -0.42 -9.73
N THR A 106 10.78 -0.42 -10.93
CA THR A 106 11.53 -0.51 -12.19
C THR A 106 12.47 0.67 -12.40
N VAL A 107 12.02 1.90 -12.09
CA VAL A 107 12.84 3.11 -12.22
C VAL A 107 13.99 3.11 -11.22
N ASN A 108 13.76 2.65 -9.99
CA ASN A 108 14.81 2.52 -8.98
C ASN A 108 15.84 1.43 -9.34
N GLU A 109 15.38 0.31 -9.91
CA GLU A 109 16.25 -0.76 -10.41
C GLU A 109 17.11 -0.28 -11.58
N GLU A 110 16.51 0.37 -12.58
CA GLU A 110 17.24 0.94 -13.72
C GLU A 110 18.27 1.98 -13.26
N TYR A 111 17.86 2.91 -12.37
CA TYR A 111 18.76 3.90 -11.78
C TYR A 111 19.93 3.25 -11.01
N LEU A 112 19.65 2.19 -10.26
CA LEU A 112 20.69 1.47 -9.52
C LEU A 112 21.66 0.74 -10.47
N ILE A 113 21.14 0.10 -11.53
CA ILE A 113 21.95 -0.58 -12.55
C ILE A 113 22.84 0.42 -13.29
N ASP A 114 22.31 1.56 -13.68
CA ASP A 114 23.07 2.61 -14.36
C ASP A 114 24.20 3.15 -13.47
N ASN A 115 23.90 3.46 -12.21
CA ASN A 115 24.91 3.87 -11.25
C ASN A 115 25.98 2.79 -11.02
N LEU A 116 25.58 1.50 -10.98
CA LEU A 116 26.51 0.39 -10.83
C LEU A 116 27.43 0.23 -12.04
N ASN A 117 26.90 0.41 -13.25
CA ASN A 117 27.67 0.40 -14.49
C ASN A 117 28.67 1.56 -14.52
N GLU A 118 28.22 2.77 -14.19
CA GLU A 118 29.08 3.95 -14.11
C GLU A 118 30.16 3.79 -13.03
N TYR A 119 29.79 3.27 -11.86
CA TYR A 119 30.73 2.94 -10.79
C TYR A 119 31.81 1.98 -11.27
N THR A 120 31.42 0.86 -11.88
CA THR A 120 32.35 -0.16 -12.37
C THR A 120 33.31 0.44 -13.39
N TYR A 121 32.80 1.21 -14.35
CA TYR A 121 33.61 1.93 -15.32
C TYR A 121 34.62 2.90 -14.67
N LEU A 122 34.20 3.65 -13.65
CA LEU A 122 35.07 4.59 -12.95
C LEU A 122 36.18 3.87 -12.16
N ILE A 123 35.87 2.73 -11.54
CA ILE A 123 36.88 1.88 -10.89
C ILE A 123 37.92 1.39 -11.90
N GLU A 124 37.48 0.81 -13.02
CA GLU A 124 38.38 0.29 -14.06
C GLU A 124 39.25 1.39 -14.68
N GLU A 125 38.69 2.57 -14.92
CA GLU A 125 39.46 3.72 -15.41
C GLU A 125 40.48 4.19 -14.38
N GLY A 126 40.11 4.24 -13.09
CA GLY A 126 41.03 4.54 -11.99
C GLY A 126 42.22 3.57 -11.98
N ASP A 127 41.95 2.27 -12.12
CA ASP A 127 42.98 1.23 -12.17
C ASP A 127 43.93 1.39 -13.36
N LYS A 128 43.40 1.73 -14.54
CA LYS A 128 44.23 2.03 -15.72
C LYS A 128 45.16 3.22 -15.45
N TRP A 129 44.70 4.24 -14.72
CA TRP A 129 45.54 5.39 -14.36
C TRP A 129 46.58 5.03 -13.29
N ILE A 130 46.25 4.17 -12.32
CA ILE A 130 47.22 3.60 -11.37
C ILE A 130 48.33 2.86 -12.12
N ALA A 131 47.98 2.00 -13.07
CA ALA A 131 48.96 1.26 -13.88
C ALA A 131 49.91 2.20 -14.67
N LYS A 132 49.39 3.35 -15.12
CA LYS A 132 50.15 4.41 -15.80
C LYS A 132 50.94 5.32 -14.84
N LYS A 133 50.87 5.07 -13.53
CA LYS A 133 51.46 5.91 -12.48
C LYS A 133 50.95 7.34 -12.44
N ASN A 134 49.74 7.58 -12.96
CA ASN A 134 49.11 8.89 -12.96
C ASN A 134 48.10 8.98 -11.81
N TRP A 135 48.64 9.31 -10.63
CA TRP A 135 47.88 9.29 -9.37
C TRP A 135 46.75 10.31 -9.34
N ASN A 136 46.95 11.50 -9.91
CA ASN A 136 45.92 12.55 -9.90
C ASN A 136 44.68 12.13 -10.70
N ASN A 137 44.88 11.52 -11.87
CA ASN A 137 43.77 11.02 -12.68
C ASN A 137 43.09 9.82 -12.01
N ALA A 138 43.86 8.93 -11.36
CA ALA A 138 43.29 7.82 -10.61
C ALA A 138 42.42 8.31 -9.44
N ILE A 139 42.94 9.24 -8.63
CA ILE A 139 42.21 9.89 -7.54
C ILE A 139 40.91 10.48 -8.05
N TYR A 140 40.96 11.26 -9.14
CA TYR A 140 39.76 11.88 -9.71
C TYR A 140 38.69 10.84 -10.09
N ARG A 141 39.08 9.71 -10.71
CA ARG A 141 38.12 8.66 -11.08
C ARG A 141 37.51 7.98 -9.86
N TYR A 142 38.33 7.63 -8.86
CA TYR A 142 37.83 7.02 -7.64
C TYR A 142 36.96 7.98 -6.81
N GLU A 143 37.25 9.28 -6.79
CA GLU A 143 36.37 10.27 -6.15
C GLU A 143 34.97 10.28 -6.78
N GLN A 144 34.85 10.10 -8.10
CA GLN A 144 33.53 9.97 -8.73
C GLN A 144 32.84 8.66 -8.34
N ALA A 145 33.59 7.54 -8.28
CA ALA A 145 33.04 6.26 -7.84
C ALA A 145 32.50 6.32 -6.41
N VAL A 146 33.25 6.96 -5.49
CA VAL A 146 32.82 7.19 -4.11
C VAL A 146 31.60 8.12 -4.03
N LYS A 147 31.40 9.05 -4.97
CA LYS A 147 30.16 9.86 -4.99
C LYS A 147 28.92 9.03 -5.34
N LEU A 148 29.06 8.02 -6.20
CA LEU A 148 27.97 7.10 -6.55
C LEU A 148 27.64 6.17 -5.39
N PHE A 149 28.67 5.58 -4.76
CA PHE A 149 28.50 4.69 -3.62
C PHE A 149 29.44 5.08 -2.47
N PRO A 150 29.03 6.03 -1.60
CA PRO A 150 29.89 6.60 -0.55
C PRO A 150 30.31 5.61 0.53
N GLU A 151 29.51 4.58 0.75
CA GLU A 151 29.71 3.57 1.80
C GLU A 151 30.48 2.34 1.29
N GLU A 152 30.74 2.27 -0.02
CA GLU A 152 31.40 1.12 -0.63
C GLU A 152 32.88 1.08 -0.25
N LEU A 153 33.28 -0.02 0.40
CA LEU A 153 34.64 -0.18 0.92
C LEU A 153 35.65 -0.18 -0.23
N GLU A 154 35.35 -0.85 -1.34
CA GLU A 154 36.27 -1.01 -2.45
C GLU A 154 36.71 0.34 -3.04
N ALA A 155 35.77 1.23 -3.37
CA ALA A 155 36.09 2.54 -3.94
C ALA A 155 36.84 3.44 -2.95
N ASN A 156 36.42 3.45 -1.67
CA ASN A 156 37.10 4.23 -0.65
C ASN A 156 38.54 3.72 -0.41
N TYR A 157 38.74 2.39 -0.41
CA TYR A 157 40.05 1.77 -0.29
C TYR A 157 40.96 2.12 -1.48
N ARG A 158 40.46 1.97 -2.72
CA ARG A 158 41.20 2.31 -3.94
C ARG A 158 41.55 3.80 -4.01
N LEU A 159 40.66 4.68 -3.56
CA LEU A 159 40.92 6.11 -3.43
C LEU A 159 42.05 6.40 -2.42
N ALA A 160 41.97 5.81 -1.22
CA ALA A 160 42.99 5.97 -0.19
C ALA A 160 44.34 5.39 -0.62
N LEU A 161 44.35 4.28 -1.37
CA LEU A 161 45.53 3.72 -2.01
C LEU A 161 46.12 4.67 -3.07
N ALA A 162 45.29 5.31 -3.90
CA ALA A 162 45.74 6.30 -4.87
C ALA A 162 46.38 7.52 -4.19
N TYR A 163 45.82 7.99 -3.07
CA TYR A 163 46.45 9.01 -2.24
C TYR A 163 47.76 8.54 -1.62
N SER A 164 47.89 7.28 -1.20
CA SER A 164 49.14 6.77 -0.65
C SER A 164 50.25 6.77 -1.70
N TYR A 165 49.94 6.42 -2.96
CA TYR A 165 50.88 6.54 -4.07
C TYR A 165 51.24 8.00 -4.38
N SER A 166 50.25 8.89 -4.40
CA SER A 166 50.48 10.34 -4.58
C SER A 166 51.41 10.90 -3.50
N CYS A 167 51.19 10.52 -2.25
CA CYS A 167 52.02 10.94 -1.13
C CYS A 167 53.44 10.38 -1.25
N LYS A 168 53.57 9.07 -1.46
CA LYS A 168 54.86 8.37 -1.52
C LYS A 168 55.76 8.87 -2.64
N TYR A 169 55.21 9.13 -3.83
CA TYR A 169 56.00 9.45 -5.02
C TYR A 169 56.04 10.94 -5.37
N THR A 170 55.06 11.73 -4.91
CA THR A 170 54.96 13.16 -5.26
C THR A 170 54.85 14.07 -4.04
N HIS A 171 54.79 13.52 -2.83
CA HIS A 171 54.60 14.25 -1.56
C HIS A 171 53.35 15.12 -1.53
N LYS A 172 52.31 14.74 -2.29
CA LYS A 172 51.00 15.42 -2.33
C LYS A 172 49.92 14.55 -1.69
N ASN A 173 48.87 15.20 -1.20
CA ASN A 173 47.66 14.55 -0.67
C ASN A 173 47.89 13.58 0.50
N CYS A 174 49.02 13.68 1.20
CA CYS A 174 49.37 12.81 2.33
C CYS A 174 48.35 12.92 3.47
N GLU A 175 47.97 14.14 3.86
CA GLU A 175 47.02 14.38 4.95
C GLU A 175 45.63 13.82 4.62
N ILE A 176 45.17 14.03 3.38
CA ILE A 176 43.87 13.56 2.90
C ILE A 176 43.85 12.02 2.89
N GLY A 177 44.91 11.40 2.36
CA GLY A 177 45.06 9.95 2.33
C GLY A 177 45.07 9.34 3.72
N ASN A 178 45.85 9.91 4.66
CA ASN A 178 45.92 9.44 6.04
C ASN A 178 44.57 9.58 6.76
N ALA A 179 43.88 10.71 6.58
CA ALA A 179 42.55 10.92 7.16
C ALA A 179 41.53 9.90 6.64
N LEU A 180 41.55 9.61 5.34
CA LEU A 180 40.65 8.62 4.73
C LEU A 180 41.00 7.20 5.19
N ALA A 181 42.27 6.83 5.24
CA ALA A 181 42.71 5.53 5.74
C ALA A 181 42.34 5.34 7.22
N GLY A 182 42.50 6.37 8.06
CA GLY A 182 42.07 6.36 9.45
C GLY A 182 40.55 6.23 9.61
N LYS A 183 39.78 6.89 8.73
CA LYS A 183 38.31 6.70 8.66
C LYS A 183 37.97 5.26 8.32
N LEU A 184 38.60 4.68 7.30
CA LEU A 184 38.39 3.28 6.91
C LEU A 184 38.73 2.32 8.04
N LEU A 185 39.85 2.53 8.74
CA LEU A 185 40.25 1.67 9.85
C LEU A 185 39.24 1.71 11.01
N LYS A 186 38.59 2.86 11.24
CA LYS A 186 37.53 2.97 12.24
C LYS A 186 36.30 2.15 11.90
N PHE A 187 35.91 2.07 10.63
CA PHE A 187 34.75 1.30 10.17
C PHE A 187 35.08 -0.18 9.94
N PHE A 188 36.32 -0.49 9.55
CA PHE A 188 36.79 -1.83 9.18
C PHE A 188 38.10 -2.18 9.91
N PRO A 189 38.08 -2.28 11.25
CA PRO A 189 39.30 -2.43 12.07
C PRO A 189 40.04 -3.76 11.86
N GLU A 190 39.33 -4.80 11.44
CA GLU A 190 39.89 -6.14 11.22
C GLU A 190 40.31 -6.39 9.76
N ASN A 191 40.05 -5.44 8.85
CA ASN A 191 40.40 -5.60 7.45
C ASN A 191 41.92 -5.43 7.27
N GLN A 192 42.58 -6.49 6.81
CA GLN A 192 44.05 -6.52 6.67
C GLN A 192 44.55 -5.47 5.66
N ASP A 193 43.85 -5.27 4.54
CA ASP A 193 44.25 -4.30 3.52
C ASP A 193 44.20 -2.87 4.07
N VAL A 194 43.17 -2.55 4.85
CA VAL A 194 43.03 -1.23 5.51
C VAL A 194 44.11 -1.02 6.57
N LEU A 195 44.43 -2.04 7.35
CA LEU A 195 45.53 -2.01 8.32
C LEU A 195 46.89 -1.79 7.64
N GLU A 196 47.13 -2.45 6.51
CA GLU A 196 48.35 -2.28 5.72
C GLU A 196 48.44 -0.90 5.09
N LEU A 197 47.32 -0.38 4.58
CA LEU A 197 47.22 0.94 4.00
C LEU A 197 47.54 2.05 5.01
N GLN A 198 47.02 1.95 6.24
CA GLN A 198 47.26 2.94 7.29
C GLN A 198 48.76 3.07 7.62
N LYS A 199 49.48 1.94 7.68
CA LYS A 199 50.92 1.90 7.95
C LYS A 199 51.76 2.64 6.88
N ILE A 200 51.22 2.89 5.69
CA ILE A 200 51.92 3.64 4.63
C ILE A 200 52.02 5.13 5.01
N PHE A 201 51.04 5.67 5.73
CA PHE A 201 50.99 7.08 6.11
C PHE A 201 51.66 7.39 7.46
N GLU A 202 51.98 6.37 8.25
CA GLU A 202 52.65 6.52 9.55
C GLU A 202 54.19 6.65 9.46
N LYS A 203 54.75 6.57 8.24
CA LYS A 203 56.19 6.66 7.95
C LYS A 203 56.57 8.02 7.38
#